data_AF-A0A2B7GG85-F1
#
_entry.id   AF-A0A2B7GG85-F1
#
_cell.length_a   1.000
_cell.length_b   1.000
_cell.length_c   1.000
_cell.angle_alpha   90.00
_cell.angle_beta   90.00
_cell.angle_gamma   90.00
#
_symmetry.space_group_name_H-M   'P 1'
#
loop_
_entity.id
_entity.type
_entity.pdbx_description
1 polymer ?
#
loop_
_entity_poly.entity_id
_entity_poly.type
_entity_poly.pdbx_seq_one_letter_code
_entity_poly.pdbx_strand_id
1 'polypeptide(L)' 'MEAQAFFAATLAGHIGFAIFVTVHAFVTDRDPGKWPFVTLAFGLAGIAAYFFYDETAGSGQI' A
#
# COMPACT_ATOMS: atom_id res chain seq x y z
N MET A 1 -3.58 -11.06 15.16
CA MET A 1 -2.14 -10.91 14.84
C MET A 1 -1.90 -10.81 13.34
N GLU A 2 -2.59 -11.58 12.50
CA GLU A 2 -2.43 -11.55 11.03
C GLU A 2 -2.75 -10.19 10.39
N ALA A 3 -3.90 -9.59 10.71
CA ALA A 3 -4.27 -8.28 10.18
C ALA A 3 -3.24 -7.20 10.54
N GLN A 4 -2.76 -7.15 11.79
CA GLN A 4 -1.74 -6.18 12.23
C GLN A 4 -0.43 -6.34 11.45
N ALA A 5 0.03 -7.58 11.23
CA ALA A 5 1.21 -7.86 10.43
C ALA A 5 1.02 -7.46 8.97
N PHE A 6 -0.16 -7.73 8.39
CA PHE A 6 -0.51 -7.30 7.04
C PHE A 6 -0.54 -5.78 6.90
N PHE A 7 -1.15 -5.06 7.85
CA PHE A 7 -1.14 -3.61 7.90
C PHE A 7 0.28 -3.05 7.95
N ALA A 8 1.11 -3.58 8.86
CA ALA A 8 2.49 -3.14 9.02
C ALA A 8 3.30 -3.39 7.76
N ALA A 9 3.21 -4.58 7.16
CA ALA A 9 3.91 -4.94 5.93
C ALA A 9 3.45 -4.09 4.74
N THR A 10 2.15 -3.88 4.59
CA THR A 10 1.58 -3.07 3.50
C THR A 10 2.00 -1.61 3.63
N LEU A 11 1.93 -1.05 4.85
CA LEU A 11 2.34 0.32 5.10
C LEU A 11 3.85 0.50 4.89
N ALA A 12 4.67 -0.38 5.47
CA ALA A 12 6.12 -0.34 5.32
C ALA A 12 6.55 -0.49 3.84
N GLY A 13 5.92 -1.40 3.10
CA GLY A 13 6.18 -1.61 1.68
C GLY A 13 5.88 -0.37 0.84
N HIS A 14 4.71 0.25 1.05
CA HIS A 14 4.31 1.42 0.27
C HIS A 14 5.04 2.71 0.68
N ILE A 15 5.39 2.87 1.97
CA ILE A 15 6.29 3.96 2.40
C ILE A 15 7.67 3.79 1.79
N GLY A 16 8.24 2.58 1.87
CA GLY A 16 9.54 2.27 1.26
C GLY A 16 9.54 2.52 -0.25
N PHE A 17 8.47 2.13 -0.95
CA PHE A 17 8.33 2.37 -2.38
C PHE A 17 8.14 3.86 -2.71
N ALA A 18 7.40 4.63 -1.89
CA ALA A 18 7.27 6.08 -2.06
C ALA A 18 8.62 6.80 -1.89
N ILE A 19 9.44 6.36 -0.92
CA ILE A 19 10.82 6.84 -0.74
C ILE A 19 11.65 6.47 -1.97
N PHE A 20 11.58 5.21 -2.42
CA PHE A 20 12.33 4.74 -3.59
C PHE A 20 12.02 5.56 -4.85
N VAL A 21 10.73 5.79 -5.15
CA VAL A 21 10.30 6.60 -6.29
C VAL A 21 10.86 8.02 -6.18
N THR A 22 10.81 8.62 -4.98
CA THR A 22 11.33 9.97 -4.74
C THR A 22 12.84 10.03 -4.95
N VAL A 23 13.59 9.06 -4.40
CA VAL A 23 15.05 8.96 -4.55
C VAL A 23 15.42 8.71 -6.01
N HIS A 24 14.73 7.81 -6.70
CA HIS A 24 14.96 7.53 -8.12
C HIS A 24 14.74 8.79 -8.97
N ALA A 25 13.66 9.53 -8.71
CA ALA A 25 13.37 10.78 -9.41
C ALA A 25 14.48 11.82 -9.18
N PHE A 26 14.93 11.98 -7.92
CA PHE A 26 16.06 12.85 -7.59
C PHE A 26 17.36 12.46 -8.30
N VAL A 27 17.73 11.17 -8.28
CA VAL A 27 18.95 10.66 -8.92
C VAL A 27 18.90 10.79 -10.45
N THR A 28 17.71 10.71 -11.04
CA THR A 28 17.51 10.77 -12.50
C THR A 28 17.15 12.16 -13.02
N ASP A 29 17.18 13.18 -12.15
CA ASP A 29 16.76 14.56 -12.46
C ASP A 29 15.38 14.62 -13.14
N ARG A 30 14.47 13.75 -12.65
CA ARG A 30 13.07 13.66 -13.08
C ARG A 30 12.18 14.21 -11.99
N ASP A 31 11.07 14.82 -12.40
CA ASP A 31 10.01 15.18 -11.47
C ASP A 31 9.27 13.91 -10.99
N PRO A 32 9.26 13.59 -9.68
CA PRO A 32 8.45 12.48 -9.16
C PRO A 32 6.94 12.71 -9.32
N GLY A 33 6.52 13.97 -9.52
CA GLY A 33 5.12 14.34 -9.66
C GLY A 33 4.27 13.81 -8.50
N LYS A 34 3.15 13.15 -8.82
CA LYS A 34 2.23 12.59 -7.82
C LYS A 34 2.52 11.12 -7.46
N TRP A 35 3.54 10.50 -8.06
CA TRP A 35 3.79 9.07 -7.90
C TRP A 35 3.99 8.61 -6.44
N PRO A 36 4.71 9.34 -5.56
CA PRO A 36 4.82 8.97 -4.16
C PRO A 36 3.46 8.88 -3.45
N PHE A 37 2.53 9.78 -3.79
CA PHE A 37 1.17 9.78 -3.23
C PHE A 37 0.31 8.66 -3.82
N VAL A 38 0.44 8.38 -5.12
CA VAL A 38 -0.26 7.29 -5.79
C VAL A 38 0.13 5.93 -5.17
N THR A 39 1.41 5.72 -4.89
CA THR A 39 1.88 4.53 -4.17
C THR A 39 1.22 4.43 -2.79
N LEU A 40 1.17 5.51 -2.02
CA LEU A 40 0.51 5.47 -0.70
C LEU A 40 -0.99 5.17 -0.81
N ALA A 41 -1.66 5.72 -1.82
CA ALA A 41 -3.06 5.44 -2.10
C ALA A 41 -3.30 3.95 -2.44
N PHE A 42 -2.38 3.33 -3.18
CA PHE A 42 -2.44 1.88 -3.43
C PHE A 42 -2.25 1.06 -2.14
N GLY A 43 -1.40 1.50 -1.22
CA GLY A 43 -1.27 0.87 0.10
C GLY A 43 -2.57 0.92 0.90
N LEU A 44 -3.26 2.06 0.89
CA LEU A 44 -4.59 2.19 1.51
C LEU A 44 -5.65 1.35 0.81
N ALA A 45 -5.60 1.25 -0.53
CA ALA A 45 -6.49 0.40 -1.30
C ALA A 45 -6.29 -1.09 -1.00
N GLY A 46 -5.03 -1.54 -0.84
CA GLY A 46 -4.70 -2.92 -0.45
C GLY A 46 -5.20 -3.24 0.96
N ILE A 47 -5.07 -2.29 1.89
CA ILE A 47 -5.69 -2.38 3.22
C ILE A 47 -7.21 -2.54 3.12
N ALA A 48 -7.88 -1.66 2.36
CA ALA A 48 -9.33 -1.75 2.20
C ALA A 48 -9.75 -3.10 1.61
N ALA A 49 -9.06 -3.56 0.56
CA ALA A 49 -9.32 -4.85 -0.07
C ALA A 49 -9.20 -6.03 0.90
N TYR A 50 -8.21 -6.02 1.81
CA TYR A 50 -8.08 -7.08 2.82
C TYR A 50 -9.32 -7.18 3.72
N PHE A 51 -9.86 -6.05 4.20
CA PHE A 51 -11.07 -6.04 5.03
C PHE A 51 -12.29 -6.51 4.24
N PHE A 52 -12.53 -5.93 3.06
CA PHE A 52 -13.67 -6.31 2.23
C PHE A 52 -13.62 -7.77 1.79
N TYR A 53 -12.44 -8.32 1.52
CA TYR A 53 -12.27 -9.73 1.16
C TYR A 53 -12.53 -10.66 2.36
N ASP A 54 -11.98 -10.35 3.53
CA ASP A 54 -12.18 -11.13 4.77
C ASP A 54 -13.66 -11.16 5.19
N GLU A 55 -14.36 -10.02 5.11
CA GLU A 55 -15.81 -9.95 5.37
C GLU A 55 -16.62 -10.84 4.41
N THR A 56 -16.28 -10.83 3.11
CA THR A 56 -16.98 -11.67 2.13
C THR A 56 -16.72 -13.16 2.33
N ALA A 57 -15.51 -13.55 2.77
CA ALA A 57 -15.14 -14.95 3.03
C ALA A 57 -15.88 -15.54 4.25
N GLY A 58 -16.10 -14.75 5.31
CA GLY A 58 -16.87 -15.18 6.49
C GLY A 58 -18.38 -15.26 6.25
N SER A 59 -18.92 -14.44 5.35
CA SER A 59 -20.36 -14.38 5.06
C SER A 59 -20.91 -15.54 4.21
N GLY A 60 -20.04 -16.40 3.67
CA GLY A 60 -20.41 -17.57 2.87
C GLY A 60 -20.69 -18.85 3.65
N GLN A 61 -20.57 -18.85 4.98
CA GLN A 61 -21.01 -19.96 5.84
C GLN A 61 -22.45 -19.73 6.32
N ILE A 62 -23.43 -20.01 5.46
CA ILE A 62 -24.83 -20.23 5.85
C ILE A 62 -25.34 -21.55 5.30
#